data_AF-A0A183GGK2-F1
#
_entry.id   AF-A0A183GGK2-F1
#
_cell.length_a   1.000
_cell.length_b   1.000
_cell.length_c   1.000
_cell.angle_alpha   90.00
_cell.angle_beta   90.00
_cell.angle_gamma   90.00
#
_symmetry.space_group_name_H-M   'P 1'
#
loop_
_entity.id
_entity.type
_entity.pdbx_description
1 polymer ?
#
loop_
_entity_poly.entity_id
_entity_poly.type
_entity_poly.pdbx_seq_one_letter_code
_entity_poly.pdbx_strand_id
1 'polypeptide(L)'
;MSIQPGDRVPWFFSANNQVGGFVQRYSGKGAQGVSISIDVLTVKGAGHMVPNDRPGPSVQMITNFLFPGTSGVNYTSTAHTNPQPDVSPLKGLSPTSAWLSLLTALLAINL
;
A
#
# COMPACT_ATOMS: atom_id res chain seq x y z
N MET A 1 -18.85 12.51 -24.99
CA MET A 1 -17.96 12.04 -23.91
C MET A 1 -18.66 12.31 -22.60
N SER A 2 -19.04 11.28 -21.87
CA SER A 2 -19.72 11.42 -20.57
C SER A 2 -18.88 10.71 -19.53
N ILE A 3 -18.33 11.49 -18.60
CA ILE A 3 -17.59 11.01 -17.43
C ILE A 3 -18.47 11.32 -16.23
N GLN A 4 -18.76 10.29 -15.43
CA GLN A 4 -19.61 10.40 -14.25
C GLN A 4 -18.74 10.41 -12.99
N PRO A 5 -19.02 11.32 -12.04
CA PRO A 5 -18.37 11.30 -10.74
C PRO A 5 -18.84 10.12 -9.90
N GLY A 6 -17.91 9.41 -9.28
CA GLY A 6 -18.19 8.53 -8.14
C GLY A 6 -18.16 9.30 -6.82
N ASP A 7 -18.36 8.58 -5.73
CA ASP A 7 -18.34 9.13 -4.38
C ASP A 7 -16.96 9.68 -4.01
N ARG A 8 -16.96 10.78 -3.26
CA ARG A 8 -15.76 11.34 -2.66
C ARG A 8 -15.52 10.68 -1.30
N VAL A 9 -14.50 9.85 -1.21
CA VAL A 9 -14.19 9.06 -0.01
C VAL A 9 -12.82 9.42 0.55
N PRO A 10 -12.62 9.34 1.88
CA PRO A 10 -11.29 9.51 2.47
C PRO A 10 -10.38 8.34 2.08
N TRP A 11 -9.09 8.62 1.93
CA TRP A 11 -8.05 7.59 1.86
C TRP A 11 -7.13 7.70 3.07
N PHE A 12 -6.60 6.57 3.53
CA PHE A 12 -5.85 6.49 4.78
C PHE A 12 -4.39 6.14 4.53
N PHE A 13 -3.52 6.83 5.24
CA PHE A 13 -2.07 6.62 5.25
C PHE A 13 -1.66 5.82 6.49
N SER A 14 -0.73 4.88 6.27
CA SER A 14 -0.10 4.06 7.32
C SER A 14 -1.05 3.12 8.09
N ALA A 15 -0.49 2.21 8.87
CA ALA A 15 -1.20 1.25 9.72
C ALA A 15 -2.05 1.93 10.82
N ASN A 16 -1.75 3.20 11.14
CA ASN A 16 -2.47 3.99 12.14
C ASN A 16 -3.75 4.66 11.58
N ASN A 17 -4.16 4.35 10.34
CA ASN A 17 -5.37 4.88 9.69
C ASN A 17 -5.48 6.42 9.77
N GLN A 18 -4.38 7.12 9.52
CA GLN A 18 -4.42 8.58 9.46
C GLN A 18 -5.03 9.02 8.14
N VAL A 19 -5.92 10.01 8.16
CA VAL A 19 -6.51 10.53 6.91
C VAL A 19 -5.42 11.19 6.06
N GLY A 20 -5.06 10.54 4.94
CA GLY A 20 -4.11 11.03 3.95
C GLY A 20 -4.71 12.11 3.05
N GLY A 21 -6.04 12.09 2.88
CA GLY A 21 -6.81 13.09 2.14
C GLY A 21 -8.10 12.47 1.61
N PHE A 22 -8.59 12.96 0.46
CA PHE A 22 -9.80 12.47 -0.19
C PHE A 22 -9.49 12.05 -1.62
N VAL A 23 -10.18 11.02 -2.10
CA VAL A 23 -10.15 10.58 -3.49
C VAL A 23 -11.54 10.62 -4.06
N GLN A 24 -11.65 11.04 -5.31
CA GLN A 24 -12.87 10.95 -6.10
C GLN A 24 -12.53 10.35 -7.46
N ARG A 25 -13.16 9.22 -7.78
CA ARG A 25 -12.98 8.51 -9.05
C ARG A 25 -14.05 8.97 -10.04
N TYR A 26 -13.62 9.22 -11.25
CA TYR A 26 -14.46 9.60 -12.36
C TYR A 26 -14.35 8.54 -13.44
N SER A 27 -15.46 7.98 -13.89
CA SER A 27 -15.46 6.89 -14.88
C SER A 27 -16.43 7.17 -16.01
N GLY A 28 -16.07 6.75 -17.23
CA GLY A 28 -16.91 7.01 -18.38
C GLY A 28 -16.37 6.41 -19.67
N LYS A 29 -17.01 6.75 -20.79
CA LYS A 29 -16.55 6.38 -22.14
C LYS A 29 -16.00 7.61 -22.86
N GLY A 30 -14.79 7.47 -23.40
CA GLY A 30 -14.14 8.45 -24.25
C GLY A 30 -14.81 8.58 -25.62
N ALA A 31 -14.33 9.52 -26.44
CA ALA A 31 -14.88 9.82 -27.75
C ALA A 31 -14.88 8.61 -28.73
N GLN A 32 -13.95 7.66 -28.53
CA GLN A 32 -13.81 6.44 -29.34
C GLN A 32 -14.46 5.21 -28.67
N GLY A 33 -15.31 5.40 -27.65
CA GLY A 33 -15.98 4.31 -26.93
C GLY A 33 -15.11 3.58 -25.91
N VAL A 34 -13.84 3.96 -25.76
CA VAL A 34 -12.89 3.40 -24.78
C VAL A 34 -13.28 3.80 -23.36
N SER A 35 -13.30 2.84 -22.45
CA SER A 35 -13.53 3.09 -21.02
C SER A 35 -12.34 3.85 -20.42
N ILE A 36 -12.61 4.95 -19.74
CA ILE A 36 -11.61 5.78 -19.06
C ILE A 36 -11.97 5.91 -17.59
N SER A 37 -10.96 5.93 -16.73
CA SER A 37 -11.09 6.23 -15.30
C SER A 37 -10.03 7.25 -14.91
N ILE A 38 -10.43 8.27 -14.17
CA ILE A 38 -9.56 9.34 -13.68
C ILE A 38 -9.78 9.45 -12.17
N ASP A 39 -8.71 9.33 -11.41
CA ASP A 39 -8.74 9.50 -9.95
C ASP A 39 -8.17 10.86 -9.59
N VAL A 40 -8.96 11.66 -8.89
CA VAL A 40 -8.52 12.96 -8.36
C VAL A 40 -8.33 12.82 -6.86
N LEU A 41 -7.12 13.13 -6.39
CA LEU A 41 -6.74 12.99 -4.99
C LEU A 41 -6.36 14.33 -4.38
N THR A 42 -6.71 14.51 -3.12
CA THR A 42 -6.11 15.52 -2.26
C THR A 42 -5.15 14.86 -1.28
N VAL A 43 -4.09 15.56 -0.92
CA VAL A 43 -3.17 15.16 0.14
C VAL A 43 -3.27 16.18 1.26
N LYS A 44 -3.72 15.73 2.43
CA LYS A 44 -4.01 16.59 3.58
C LYS A 44 -2.71 17.22 4.09
N GLY A 45 -2.69 18.56 4.08
CA GLY A 45 -1.58 19.35 4.60
C GLY A 45 -0.30 19.25 3.78
N ALA A 46 -0.41 18.97 2.48
CA ALA A 46 0.66 19.18 1.50
C ALA A 46 0.44 20.51 0.77
N GLY A 47 1.51 21.16 0.34
CA GLY A 47 1.50 22.33 -0.53
C GLY A 47 1.69 21.96 -2.00
N HIS A 48 2.39 22.83 -2.74
CA HIS A 48 2.62 22.65 -4.18
C HIS A 48 3.53 21.45 -4.48
N MET A 49 4.54 21.22 -3.64
CA MET A 49 5.51 20.13 -3.79
C MET A 49 5.16 18.99 -2.84
N VAL A 50 4.08 18.29 -3.16
CA VAL A 50 3.49 17.23 -2.33
C VAL A 50 4.51 16.19 -1.85
N PRO A 51 5.43 15.65 -2.69
CA PRO A 51 6.46 14.71 -2.24
C PRO A 51 7.44 15.28 -1.21
N ASN A 52 7.68 16.59 -1.23
CA ASN A 52 8.56 17.27 -0.28
C ASN A 52 7.84 17.52 1.05
N ASP A 53 6.59 17.97 1.01
CA ASP A 53 5.84 18.35 2.21
C ASP A 53 5.28 17.14 2.98
N ARG A 54 4.94 16.08 2.24
CA ARG A 54 4.33 14.85 2.76
C ARG A 54 4.95 13.61 2.12
N PRO A 55 6.23 13.29 2.39
CA PRO A 55 6.94 12.21 1.70
C PRO A 55 6.26 10.85 1.86
N GLY A 56 5.86 10.46 3.08
CA GLY A 56 5.19 9.18 3.34
C GLY A 56 3.87 9.01 2.54
N PRO A 57 2.87 9.89 2.73
CA PRO A 57 1.62 9.84 1.97
C PRO A 57 1.83 9.92 0.45
N SER A 58 2.83 10.66 -0.01
CA SER A 58 3.14 10.81 -1.44
C SER A 58 3.67 9.52 -2.06
N VAL A 59 4.60 8.84 -1.38
CA VAL A 59 5.09 7.52 -1.80
C VAL A 59 3.93 6.54 -1.85
N GLN A 60 3.05 6.54 -0.84
CA GLN A 60 1.87 5.67 -0.85
C GLN A 60 0.91 5.96 -1.99
N MET A 61 0.63 7.22 -2.26
CA MET A 61 -0.20 7.62 -3.40
C MET A 61 0.39 7.13 -4.73
N ILE A 62 1.68 7.38 -4.96
CA ILE A 62 2.35 7.06 -6.23
C ILE A 62 2.48 5.54 -6.41
N THR A 63 2.90 4.82 -5.38
CA THR A 63 3.07 3.35 -5.44
C THR A 63 1.74 2.63 -5.67
N ASN A 64 0.67 3.03 -4.98
CA ASN A 64 -0.65 2.43 -5.18
C ASN A 64 -1.21 2.73 -6.57
N PHE A 65 -0.89 3.90 -7.14
CA PHE A 65 -1.24 4.23 -8.52
C PHE A 65 -0.48 3.37 -9.54
N LEU A 66 0.83 3.19 -9.35
CA LEU A 66 1.68 2.42 -10.27
C LEU A 66 1.42 0.91 -10.19
N PHE A 67 1.04 0.41 -9.03
CA PHE A 67 0.85 -1.02 -8.77
C PHE A 67 -0.59 -1.30 -8.28
N PRO A 68 -1.60 -1.18 -9.16
CA PRO A 68 -2.98 -1.47 -8.81
C PRO A 68 -3.20 -2.97 -8.53
N GLY A 69 -4.17 -3.26 -7.67
CA GLY A 69 -4.67 -4.62 -7.49
C GLY A 69 -5.59 -5.04 -8.64
N THR A 70 -6.06 -6.29 -8.58
CA THR A 70 -7.00 -6.85 -9.57
C THR A 70 -8.34 -6.13 -9.62
N SER A 71 -8.77 -5.52 -8.50
CA SER A 71 -9.99 -4.70 -8.40
C SER A 71 -9.75 -3.20 -8.67
N GLY A 72 -8.57 -2.83 -9.14
CA GLY A 72 -8.17 -1.44 -9.41
C GLY A 72 -7.31 -0.82 -8.31
N VAL A 73 -7.13 0.50 -8.39
CA VAL A 73 -6.26 1.25 -7.46
C VAL A 73 -6.94 1.40 -6.09
N ASN A 74 -6.22 1.01 -5.04
CA ASN A 74 -6.59 1.21 -3.64
C ASN A 74 -5.54 2.07 -2.93
N TYR A 75 -5.84 3.36 -2.72
CA TYR A 75 -4.92 4.31 -2.12
C TYR A 75 -4.72 4.13 -0.61
N THR A 76 -5.57 3.35 0.07
CA THR A 76 -5.42 3.01 1.50
C THR A 76 -4.50 1.81 1.72
N SER A 77 -4.09 1.12 0.65
CA SER A 77 -3.18 -0.03 0.77
C SER A 77 -1.81 0.40 1.31
N THR A 78 -1.30 -0.36 2.28
CA THR A 78 0.05 -0.20 2.84
C THR A 78 1.05 -1.24 2.30
N ALA A 79 0.65 -2.05 1.32
CA ALA A 79 1.44 -3.20 0.84
C ALA A 79 2.82 -2.81 0.28
N HIS A 80 2.95 -1.59 -0.26
CA HIS A 80 4.18 -1.12 -0.92
C HIS A 80 4.81 0.09 -0.24
N THR A 81 4.39 0.39 0.99
CA THR A 81 4.62 1.72 1.58
C THR A 81 5.12 1.66 3.00
N ASN A 82 5.56 0.48 3.44
CA ASN A 82 6.13 0.29 4.76
C ASN A 82 7.25 1.33 4.99
N PRO A 83 7.01 2.36 5.83
CA PRO A 83 7.95 3.45 6.00
C PRO A 83 9.17 3.02 6.81
N GLN A 84 9.09 1.85 7.46
CA GLN A 84 10.21 1.25 8.19
C GLN A 84 10.80 0.14 7.34
N PRO A 85 11.92 0.37 6.63
CA PRO A 85 12.58 -0.70 5.90
C PRO A 85 12.93 -1.84 6.86
N ASP A 86 12.81 -3.09 6.41
CA ASP A 86 13.29 -4.22 7.20
C ASP A 86 14.82 -4.16 7.25
N VAL A 87 15.36 -3.73 8.40
CA VAL A 87 16.78 -3.47 8.56
C VAL A 87 17.61 -4.72 8.89
N SER A 88 17.07 -5.95 8.87
CA SER A 88 17.91 -7.12 9.18
C SER A 88 17.40 -8.48 8.66
N PRO A 89 18.27 -9.25 7.97
CA PRO A 89 18.08 -10.69 7.73
C PRO A 89 18.18 -11.59 8.99
N LEU A 90 18.49 -11.04 10.17
CA LEU A 90 18.90 -11.82 11.35
C LEU A 90 17.88 -11.85 12.50
N LYS A 91 16.68 -11.26 12.35
CA LYS A 91 15.63 -11.31 13.39
C LYS A 91 14.90 -12.65 13.51
N GLY A 92 15.23 -13.65 12.68
CA GLY A 92 14.58 -14.97 12.65
C GLY A 92 15.37 -16.10 13.32
N LEU A 93 16.62 -15.90 13.70
CA LEU A 93 17.40 -16.91 14.43
C LEU A 93 17.15 -16.76 15.94
N SER A 94 15.94 -17.06 16.38
CA SER A 94 15.73 -17.33 17.81
C SER A 94 16.51 -18.60 18.16
N PRO A 95 17.49 -18.57 19.08
CA PRO A 95 18.24 -19.75 19.49
C PRO A 95 17.40 -20.74 20.32
N THR A 96 16.08 -20.69 20.27
CA THR A 96 15.19 -21.59 21.02
C THR A 96 14.52 -22.63 20.12
N SER A 97 14.29 -22.34 18.84
CA SER A 97 13.68 -23.29 17.88
C SER A 97 14.68 -24.25 17.23
N ALA A 98 15.97 -23.88 17.16
CA ALA A 98 17.02 -24.71 16.58
C ALA A 98 17.44 -25.89 17.50
N TRP A 99 17.32 -25.74 18.82
CA TRP A 99 17.74 -26.78 19.76
C TRP A 99 16.69 -27.87 19.93
N LEU A 100 15.39 -27.52 19.94
CA LEU A 100 14.32 -28.52 19.98
C LEU A 100 14.33 -29.42 18.75
N SER A 101 14.64 -28.87 17.57
CA SER A 101 14.70 -29.61 16.31
C SER A 101 15.94 -30.51 16.20
N LEU A 102 17.07 -30.13 16.80
CA LEU A 102 18.25 -31.00 16.92
C LEU A 102 18.05 -32.12 17.96
N LEU A 103 17.37 -31.84 19.07
CA LEU A 103 17.12 -32.85 20.11
C LEU A 103 16.13 -33.92 19.63
N THR A 104 15.07 -33.54 18.92
CA THR A 104 14.14 -34.51 18.31
C THR A 104 14.80 -35.32 17.20
N ALA A 105 15.67 -34.70 16.38
CA ALA A 105 16.45 -35.43 15.38
C ALA A 105 17.43 -36.44 16.01
N LEU A 106 18.10 -36.08 17.12
CA LEU A 106 19.03 -36.99 17.81
C LEU A 106 18.30 -38.16 18.50
N LEU A 107 17.10 -37.92 19.05
CA LEU A 107 16.28 -38.98 19.67
C LEU A 107 15.67 -39.93 18.62
N ALA A 108 15.35 -39.44 17.43
CA ALA A 108 14.80 -40.23 16.32
C ALA A 108 15.83 -41.13 15.61
N ILE A 109 17.14 -40.86 15.79
CA ILE A 109 18.23 -41.69 15.23
C ILE A 109 18.56 -42.87 16.16
N ASN A 110 18.10 -42.85 17.42
CA ASN A 110 18.38 -43.86 18.44
C ASN A 110 17.16 -44.73 18.82
N LEU A 111 16.17 -44.85 17.93
CA LEU A 111 15.00 -45.73 18.05
C LEU A 111 14.87 -46.64 16.82
#